data_AF-A0A2E2V8R6-F1
#
_entry.id   AF-A0A2E2V8R6-F1
#
_cell.length_a   1.000
_cell.length_b   1.000
_cell.length_c   1.000
_cell.angle_alpha   90.00
_cell.angle_beta   90.00
_cell.angle_gamma   90.00
#
_symmetry.space_group_name_H-M   'P 1'
#
loop_
_entity.id
_entity.type
_entity.pdbx_description
1 polymer ?
#
loop_
_entity_poly.entity_id
_entity_poly.type
_entity_poly.pdbx_seq_one_letter_code
_entity_poly.pdbx_strand_id
1 'polypeptide(L)'
;MNTRILLVGRDQKNLEGTTKILEQVGVIVTGTSDDSIAIDLVGSSQYDALLISRDVSLPDRRYITTQARNLDLDIPVVVVESPEAVLIRLRHAGVTI
;
A
#
# COMPACT_ATOMS: atom_id res chain seq x y z
N MET A 1 2.45 12.65 13.99
CA MET A 1 2.93 11.32 13.57
C MET A 1 2.98 11.34 12.05
N ASN A 2 4.04 10.82 11.45
CA ASN A 2 4.14 10.75 9.99
C ASN A 2 3.50 9.43 9.55
N THR A 3 2.45 9.50 8.74
CA THR A 3 1.76 8.33 8.20
C THR A 3 2.74 7.50 7.36
N ARG A 4 2.81 6.20 7.62
CA ARG A 4 3.68 5.24 6.95
C ARG A 4 2.83 4.30 6.12
N ILE A 5 3.10 4.24 4.82
CA ILE A 5 2.33 3.41 3.90
C ILE A 5 3.26 2.41 3.20
N LEU A 6 2.86 1.15 3.21
CA LEU A 6 3.46 0.12 2.39
C LEU A 6 2.71 0.06 1.04
N LEU A 7 3.44 0.09 -0.07
CA LEU A 7 2.90 0.08 -1.42
C LEU A 7 3.45 -1.11 -2.20
N VAL A 8 2.54 -1.91 -2.78
CA VAL A 8 2.88 -3.05 -3.62
C VAL A 8 2.39 -2.83 -5.04
N GLY A 9 3.27 -3.01 -6.04
CA GLY A 9 2.95 -2.83 -7.45
C GLY A 9 3.92 -3.55 -8.39
N ARG A 10 3.52 -3.80 -9.63
CA ARG A 10 4.34 -4.40 -10.70
C ARG A 10 4.80 -3.38 -11.73
N ASP A 11 3.98 -2.36 -11.98
CA ASP A 11 4.33 -1.25 -12.86
C ASP A 11 5.15 -0.19 -12.11
N GLN A 12 6.42 -0.06 -12.49
CA GLN A 12 7.35 0.86 -11.84
C GLN A 12 6.90 2.32 -11.94
N LYS A 13 6.29 2.72 -13.06
CA LYS A 13 5.86 4.11 -13.28
C LYS A 13 4.70 4.47 -12.36
N ASN A 14 3.76 3.56 -12.15
CA ASN A 14 2.66 3.72 -11.20
C ASN A 14 3.16 3.75 -9.76
N LEU A 15 4.12 2.88 -9.42
CA LEU A 15 4.77 2.88 -8.11
C LEU A 15 5.42 4.24 -7.82
N GLU A 16 6.29 4.72 -8.70
CA GLU A 16 6.99 6.00 -8.55
C GLU A 16 6.01 7.18 -8.51
N GLY A 17 4.99 7.19 -9.38
CA GLY A 17 3.96 8.22 -9.38
C GLY A 17 3.18 8.27 -8.07
N THR A 18 2.78 7.11 -7.55
CA THR A 18 2.02 7.00 -6.29
C THR A 18 2.89 7.44 -5.11
N THR A 19 4.13 6.96 -5.03
CA THR A 19 5.10 7.35 -4.01
C THR A 19 5.29 8.87 -3.99
N LYS A 20 5.52 9.49 -5.14
CA LYS A 20 5.72 10.94 -5.24
C LYS A 20 4.53 11.75 -4.72
N ILE A 21 3.30 11.34 -5.05
CA ILE A 21 2.08 12.03 -4.59
C ILE A 21 1.95 11.93 -3.06
N LEU A 22 2.23 10.77 -2.49
CA LEU A 22 2.16 10.52 -1.05
C LEU A 22 3.25 11.30 -0.29
N GLU A 23 4.49 11.28 -0.78
CA GLU A 23 5.60 12.02 -0.17
C GLU A 23 5.38 13.53 -0.19
N GLN A 24 4.71 14.07 -1.24
CA GLN A 24 4.33 15.48 -1.31
C GLN A 24 3.38 15.93 -0.20
N VAL A 25 2.60 15.02 0.37
CA VAL A 25 1.72 15.29 1.52
C VAL A 25 2.34 14.84 2.84
N GLY A 26 3.63 14.47 2.86
CA GLY A 26 4.37 14.13 4.07
C GLY A 26 4.24 12.67 4.53
N VAL A 27 3.70 11.79 3.68
CA VAL A 27 3.63 10.35 3.95
C VAL A 27 4.98 9.70 3.68
N ILE A 28 5.40 8.80 4.56
CA ILE A 28 6.58 7.95 4.36
C ILE A 28 6.13 6.70 3.61
N VAL A 29 6.64 6.47 2.41
CA VAL A 29 6.25 5.33 1.58
C VAL A 29 7.37 4.29 1.54
N THR A 30 7.03 3.03 1.75
CA THR A 30 7.89 1.89 1.41
C THR A 30 7.28 1.18 0.22
N GLY A 31 7.98 1.13 -0.92
CA GLY A 31 7.50 0.48 -2.14
C GLY A 31 8.21 -0.85 -2.38
N THR A 32 7.47 -1.87 -2.82
CA THR A 32 8.03 -3.15 -3.28
C THR A 32 7.24 -3.71 -4.46
N SER A 33 7.91 -4.47 -5.32
CA SER A 33 7.28 -5.27 -6.37
C SER A 33 7.21 -6.76 -6.05
N ASP A 34 7.74 -7.18 -4.90
CA ASP A 34 7.76 -8.55 -4.42
C ASP A 34 6.73 -8.74 -3.30
N ASP A 35 5.88 -9.76 -3.45
CA ASP A 35 4.80 -10.06 -2.51
C ASP A 35 5.32 -10.61 -1.18
N SER A 36 6.38 -11.41 -1.21
CA SER A 36 6.98 -11.99 -0.01
C SER A 36 7.58 -10.88 0.84
N ILE A 37 8.30 -9.95 0.21
CA ILE A 37 8.84 -8.77 0.89
C ILE A 37 7.72 -7.91 1.47
N ALA A 38 6.62 -7.72 0.74
CA ALA A 38 5.48 -6.95 1.25
C ALA A 38 4.90 -7.59 2.52
N ILE A 39 4.69 -8.90 2.50
CA ILE A 39 4.15 -9.66 3.63
C ILE A 39 5.11 -9.59 4.84
N ASP A 40 6.41 -9.79 4.61
CA ASP A 40 7.43 -9.68 5.66
C ASP A 40 7.47 -8.28 6.28
N LEU A 41 7.32 -7.23 5.46
CA LEU A 41 7.29 -5.84 5.93
C LEU A 41 6.04 -5.55 6.79
N VAL A 42 4.87 -6.06 6.42
CA VAL A 42 3.65 -5.94 7.26
C VAL A 42 3.88 -6.56 8.65
N GLY A 43 4.50 -7.74 8.72
CA GLY A 43 4.73 -8.43 9.99
C GLY A 43 5.87 -7.84 10.85
N SER A 44 6.81 -7.12 10.24
CA SER A 44 8.03 -6.65 10.91
C SER A 44 8.07 -5.16 11.22
N SER A 45 7.21 -4.35 10.60
CA SER A 45 7.17 -2.90 10.74
C SER A 45 5.75 -2.38 10.88
N GLN A 46 5.56 -1.33 11.69
CA GLN A 46 4.27 -0.66 11.80
C GLN A 46 4.01 0.24 10.59
N TYR A 47 2.94 -0.09 9.85
CA TYR A 47 2.40 0.69 8.75
C TYR A 47 0.95 1.05 9.04
N ASP A 48 0.54 2.26 8.66
CA ASP A 48 -0.83 2.75 8.83
C ASP A 48 -1.77 2.24 7.74
N ALA A 49 -1.23 1.80 6.60
CA ALA A 49 -1.99 1.19 5.51
C ALA A 49 -1.10 0.37 4.56
N LEU A 50 -1.73 -0.61 3.92
CA LEU A 50 -1.20 -1.36 2.78
C LEU A 50 -1.94 -0.94 1.50
N LEU A 51 -1.24 -0.29 0.59
CA LEU A 51 -1.70 -0.01 -0.76
C LEU A 51 -1.29 -1.12 -1.71
N ILE A 52 -2.23 -1.60 -2.52
CA ILE A 52 -1.97 -2.58 -3.57
C ILE A 52 -2.41 -2.02 -4.91
N SER A 53 -1.47 -1.86 -5.83
CA SER A 53 -1.73 -1.31 -7.16
C SER A 53 -2.58 -2.26 -8.01
N ARG A 54 -3.38 -1.71 -8.92
CA ARG A 54 -4.34 -2.49 -9.72
C ARG A 54 -3.69 -3.41 -10.75
N ASP A 55 -2.45 -3.14 -11.15
CA ASP A 55 -1.63 -3.99 -12.01
C ASP A 55 -1.15 -5.28 -11.32
N VAL A 56 -1.27 -5.39 -9.99
CA VAL A 56 -1.13 -6.68 -9.29
C VAL A 56 -2.34 -7.56 -9.62
N SER A 57 -2.08 -8.81 -10.00
CA SER A 57 -3.13 -9.75 -10.43
C SER A 57 -4.17 -9.98 -9.33
N LEU A 58 -5.44 -10.26 -9.70
CA LEU A 58 -6.48 -10.49 -8.69
C LEU A 58 -6.15 -11.62 -7.70
N PRO A 59 -5.60 -12.78 -8.12
CA PRO A 59 -5.12 -13.81 -7.20
C PRO A 59 -4.07 -13.29 -6.21
N ASP A 60 -3.05 -12.58 -6.69
CA ASP A 60 -1.96 -12.08 -5.83
C ASP A 60 -2.47 -11.05 -4.85
N ARG A 61 -3.33 -10.12 -5.28
CA ARG A 61 -3.95 -9.14 -4.37
C ARG A 61 -4.71 -9.81 -3.23
N ARG A 62 -5.46 -10.87 -3.52
CA ARG A 62 -6.19 -11.65 -2.51
C ARG A 62 -5.23 -12.35 -1.57
N TYR A 63 -4.16 -12.94 -2.10
CA TYR A 63 -3.12 -13.60 -1.33
C TYR A 63 -2.44 -12.62 -0.36
N ILE A 64 -1.91 -11.50 -0.87
CA ILE A 64 -1.27 -10.44 -0.08
C ILE A 64 -2.22 -9.92 0.99
N THR A 65 -3.46 -9.60 0.64
CA THR A 65 -4.47 -9.11 1.59
C THR A 65 -4.71 -10.10 2.72
N THR A 66 -4.82 -11.39 2.39
CA THR A 66 -5.05 -12.45 3.38
C THR A 66 -3.85 -12.59 4.31
N GLN A 67 -2.63 -12.63 3.77
CA GLN A 67 -1.42 -12.76 4.57
C GLN A 67 -1.17 -11.53 5.44
N ALA A 68 -1.35 -10.32 4.90
CA ALA A 68 -1.25 -9.08 5.66
C ALA A 68 -2.20 -9.07 6.86
N ARG A 69 -3.47 -9.46 6.66
CA ARG A 69 -4.48 -9.52 7.74
C ARG A 69 -4.25 -10.62 8.77
N ASN A 70 -3.50 -11.66 8.42
CA ASN A 70 -3.09 -12.67 9.39
C ASN A 70 -1.98 -12.16 10.32
N LEU A 71 -1.18 -11.19 9.86
CA LEU A 71 -0.08 -10.58 10.61
C LEU A 71 -0.53 -9.35 11.39
N ASP A 72 -1.37 -8.52 10.78
CA ASP A 72 -2.00 -7.36 11.37
C ASP A 72 -3.49 -7.32 10.98
N LEU A 73 -4.36 -7.67 11.92
CA LEU A 73 -5.81 -7.81 11.68
C LEU A 73 -6.45 -6.50 11.23
N ASP A 74 -5.94 -5.37 11.74
CA ASP A 74 -6.58 -4.07 11.62
C ASP A 74 -5.98 -3.22 10.50
N ILE A 75 -4.93 -3.71 9.80
CA ILE A 75 -4.29 -2.96 8.71
C ILE A 75 -5.30 -2.63 7.60
N PRO A 76 -5.51 -1.34 7.29
CA PRO A 76 -6.30 -0.93 6.14
C PRO A 76 -5.63 -1.39 4.85
N VAL A 77 -6.32 -2.24 4.08
CA VAL A 77 -5.85 -2.68 2.75
C VAL A 77 -6.65 -1.97 1.68
N VAL A 78 -5.96 -1.22 0.82
CA VAL A 78 -6.57 -0.33 -0.18
C VAL A 78 -6.03 -0.67 -1.56
N VAL A 79 -6.93 -0.94 -2.50
CA VAL A 79 -6.56 -1.14 -3.90
C VAL A 79 -6.62 0.19 -4.64
N VAL A 80 -5.54 0.53 -5.35
CA VAL A 80 -5.40 1.82 -6.05
C VAL A 80 -5.35 1.59 -7.56
N GLU A 81 -6.18 2.31 -8.30
CA GLU A 81 -6.27 2.21 -9.76
C GLU A 81 -5.14 2.88 -10.52
N SER A 82 -4.74 4.05 -10.03
CA SER A 82 -3.73 4.90 -10.63
C SER A 82 -3.17 5.83 -9.56
N PRO A 83 -1.99 6.42 -9.78
CA PRO A 83 -1.38 7.35 -8.83
C PRO A 83 -2.31 8.46 -8.36
N GLU A 84 -3.10 9.04 -9.27
CA GLU A 84 -3.97 10.20 -9.00
C GLU A 84 -5.12 9.86 -8.05
N ALA A 85 -5.52 8.58 -7.98
CA ALA A 85 -6.62 8.13 -7.13
C ALA A 85 -6.20 7.90 -5.67
N VAL A 86 -4.88 7.85 -5.37
CA VAL A 86 -4.37 7.34 -4.10
C VAL A 86 -4.91 8.09 -2.87
N LEU A 87 -4.91 9.42 -2.91
CA LEU A 87 -5.33 10.24 -1.76
C LEU A 87 -6.83 10.09 -1.47
N ILE A 88 -7.65 10.03 -2.51
CA ILE A 88 -9.10 9.84 -2.37
C ILE A 88 -9.38 8.44 -1.80
N ARG A 89 -8.67 7.41 -2.29
CA ARG A 89 -8.82 6.03 -1.83
C ARG A 89 -8.42 5.85 -0.36
N LEU A 90 -7.31 6.45 0.06
CA LEU A 90 -6.86 6.42 1.46
C LEU A 90 -7.86 7.11 2.39
N ARG A 91 -8.39 8.28 1.99
CA ARG A 91 -9.41 8.99 2.76
C ARG A 91 -10.69 8.15 2.92
N HIS A 92 -11.15 7.50 1.86
CA HIS A 92 -12.31 6.60 1.93
C HIS A 92 -12.06 5.37 2.81
N ALA A 93 -10.81 4.94 2.96
CA ALA A 93 -10.41 3.88 3.87
C ALA A 93 -10.22 4.35 5.32
N GLY A 94 -10.45 5.63 5.62
CA GLY A 94 -10.28 6.20 6.96
C GLY A 94 -8.83 6.44 7.38
N VAL A 95 -7.87 6.33 6.45
CA VAL A 95 -6.46 6.60 6.72
C VAL A 95 -6.24 8.11 6.80
N THR A 96 -5.61 8.57 7.87
CA THR A 96 -5.30 9.99 8.06
C THR A 96 -3.99 10.32 7.33
N ILE A 97 -4.07 11.24 6.38
CA ILE A 97 -2.99 11.71 5.50
C ILE A 97 -3.00 13.23 5.40
#